data_AF-A0ABD6D230-F1
#
_entry.id   AF-A0ABD6D230-F1
#
_cell.length_a   1.000
_cell.length_b   1.000
_cell.length_c   1.000
_cell.angle_alpha   90.00
_cell.angle_beta   90.00
_cell.angle_gamma   90.00
#
_symmetry.space_group_name_H-M   'P 1'
#
loop_
_entity.id
_entity.type
_entity.pdbx_description
1 polymer ?
#
loop_
_entity_poly.entity_id
_entity_poly.type
_entity_poly.pdbx_seq_one_letter_code
_entity_poly.pdbx_strand_id
1 'polypeptide(L)'
;MPEESLRLATTDHFDEGLVEELRDGFERLGAVESPFTLRLPSENSTPEELQRARQLHAERPLDERRQDELRSDDLTRDFELWRENMDAYDYPGVDTLSLNVQQQRAEAAVAIAQSLFNLAAIERHVSFDNPAVRGRYWPSPPTIELRTTETDFPGWRYPCVLAHELGHNADNQVKYWRTFYSEGDVGSESLFENQVQISQARTLSERIRGEIIENDIPGTLNYRETRSEKAADAFAAMILEPDRTRDHASAIASRLESVFEDFFQHFERKRQQLDKDWLS
;
A
#
# COMPACT_ATOMS: atom_id res chain seq x y z
N MET A 1 -1.70 -29.86 6.21
CA MET A 1 -2.67 -28.84 6.64
C MET A 1 -4.01 -29.20 6.03
N PRO A 2 -5.12 -29.31 6.77
CA PRO A 2 -6.41 -29.66 6.18
C PRO A 2 -6.92 -28.49 5.33
N GLU A 3 -7.52 -28.78 4.17
CA GLU A 3 -8.04 -27.81 3.19
C GLU A 3 -9.00 -26.75 3.78
N GLU A 4 -9.63 -27.00 4.93
CA GLU A 4 -10.48 -26.02 5.61
C GLU A 4 -9.72 -24.83 6.19
N SER A 5 -8.45 -25.00 6.57
CA SER A 5 -7.60 -23.91 7.04
C SER A 5 -7.27 -22.94 5.91
N LEU A 6 -7.07 -23.44 4.68
CA LEU A 6 -6.81 -22.63 3.48
C LEU A 6 -8.00 -21.73 3.09
N ARG A 7 -9.24 -22.08 3.48
CA ARG A 7 -10.43 -21.24 3.21
C ARG A 7 -10.56 -20.02 4.13
N LEU A 8 -9.78 -19.93 5.21
CA LEU A 8 -9.88 -18.85 6.20
C LEU A 8 -8.79 -17.77 6.03
N ALA A 9 -7.83 -17.96 5.15
CA ALA A 9 -6.73 -17.04 4.92
C ALA A 9 -7.00 -16.14 3.71
N THR A 10 -6.83 -14.83 3.86
CA THR A 10 -6.72 -13.88 2.74
C THR A 10 -5.28 -13.86 2.25
N THR A 11 -5.08 -13.75 0.94
CA THR A 11 -3.75 -13.94 0.33
C THR A 11 -3.50 -12.86 -0.71
N ASP A 12 -2.39 -12.14 -0.56
CA ASP A 12 -1.96 -11.09 -1.48
C ASP A 12 -1.15 -11.68 -2.65
N HIS A 13 -1.65 -11.54 -3.88
CA HIS A 13 -1.17 -12.25 -5.08
C HIS A 13 -0.71 -11.31 -6.22
N PHE A 14 0.57 -11.40 -6.58
CA PHE A 14 1.19 -10.64 -7.67
C PHE A 14 1.04 -11.32 -9.05
N ASP A 15 0.71 -10.56 -10.10
CA ASP A 15 0.61 -11.07 -11.48
C ASP A 15 1.67 -10.43 -12.39
N GLU A 16 2.63 -11.23 -12.83
CA GLU A 16 3.70 -10.82 -13.76
C GLU A 16 3.19 -10.54 -15.18
N GLY A 17 2.00 -11.03 -15.55
CA GLY A 17 1.42 -10.84 -16.88
C GLY A 17 1.07 -9.39 -17.22
N LEU A 18 1.08 -8.49 -16.24
CA LEU A 18 0.72 -7.08 -16.37
C LEU A 18 1.93 -6.14 -16.45
N VAL A 19 3.14 -6.68 -16.55
CA VAL A 19 4.36 -5.87 -16.60
C VAL A 19 4.60 -5.35 -18.02
N GLU A 20 4.68 -4.03 -18.16
CA GLU A 20 5.01 -3.33 -19.40
C GLU A 20 6.36 -2.62 -19.28
N GLU A 21 7.25 -2.84 -20.25
CA GLU A 21 8.48 -2.06 -20.40
C GLU A 21 8.18 -0.72 -21.11
N LEU A 22 8.58 0.38 -20.50
CA LEU A 22 8.33 1.73 -20.98
C LEU A 22 9.54 2.30 -21.71
N ARG A 23 9.29 3.28 -22.59
CA ARG A 23 10.31 3.86 -23.48
C ARG A 23 11.44 4.60 -22.77
N ASP A 24 11.18 5.07 -21.57
CA ASP A 24 12.12 5.76 -20.68
C ASP A 24 12.90 4.79 -19.78
N GLY A 25 12.71 3.47 -19.96
CA GLY A 25 13.48 2.42 -19.29
C GLY A 25 12.92 1.99 -17.93
N PHE A 26 11.74 2.45 -17.54
CA PHE A 26 10.99 1.90 -16.41
C PHE A 26 10.18 0.66 -16.81
N GLU A 27 9.88 -0.18 -15.84
CA GLU A 27 8.79 -1.16 -15.92
C GLU A 27 7.58 -0.64 -15.14
N ARG A 28 6.38 -0.90 -15.66
CA ARG A 28 5.10 -0.57 -15.02
C ARG A 28 4.24 -1.80 -14.80
N LEU A 29 3.59 -1.87 -13.65
CA LEU A 29 2.59 -2.88 -13.33
C LEU A 29 1.16 -2.38 -13.64
N GLY A 30 0.54 -2.95 -14.67
CA GLY A 30 -0.78 -2.55 -15.16
C GLY A 30 -0.78 -1.15 -15.79
N ALA A 31 -1.97 -0.58 -16.02
CA ALA A 31 -2.09 0.73 -16.66
C ALA A 31 -1.96 1.94 -15.69
N VAL A 32 -2.00 1.72 -14.37
CA VAL A 32 -2.00 2.80 -13.37
C VAL A 32 -0.58 3.17 -12.98
N GLU A 33 -0.21 4.45 -13.17
CA GLU A 33 1.09 4.98 -12.78
C GLU A 33 1.06 5.55 -11.36
N SER A 34 1.93 5.03 -10.50
CA SER A 34 2.15 5.50 -9.14
C SER A 34 3.59 5.21 -8.69
N PRO A 35 4.04 5.79 -7.55
CA PRO A 35 5.29 5.39 -6.92
C PRO A 35 5.41 3.90 -6.60
N PHE A 36 4.27 3.19 -6.54
CA PHE A 36 4.19 1.78 -6.15
C PHE A 36 4.17 0.82 -7.34
N THR A 37 3.79 1.31 -8.52
CA THR A 37 3.62 0.49 -9.74
C THR A 37 4.73 0.67 -10.75
N LEU A 38 5.74 1.50 -10.46
CA LEU A 38 6.92 1.70 -11.30
C LEU A 38 8.18 1.14 -10.63
N ARG A 39 9.04 0.50 -11.43
CA ARG A 39 10.38 0.08 -11.00
C ARG A 39 11.38 0.19 -12.14
N LEU A 40 12.66 0.05 -11.81
CA LEU A 40 13.68 -0.22 -12.81
C LEU A 40 13.76 -1.72 -13.08
N PRO A 41 13.98 -2.14 -14.34
CA PRO A 41 14.33 -3.52 -14.67
C PRO A 41 15.58 -3.97 -13.90
N SER A 42 15.59 -5.23 -13.46
CA SER A 42 16.67 -5.80 -12.64
C SER A 42 18.04 -5.82 -13.36
N GLU A 43 18.04 -5.90 -14.69
CA GLU A 43 19.24 -6.14 -15.50
C GLU A 43 19.68 -4.94 -16.37
N ASN A 44 18.95 -3.81 -16.32
CA ASN A 44 19.21 -2.66 -17.19
C ASN A 44 19.99 -1.54 -16.49
N SER A 45 20.78 -0.81 -17.30
CA SER A 45 21.42 0.42 -16.86
C SER A 45 20.37 1.46 -16.47
N THR A 46 20.60 2.18 -15.37
CA THR A 46 19.73 3.28 -14.93
C THR A 46 19.54 4.29 -16.08
N PRO A 47 18.30 4.65 -16.47
CA PRO A 47 18.03 5.63 -17.51
C PRO A 47 18.72 6.98 -17.25
N GLU A 48 19.17 7.66 -18.32
CA GLU A 48 19.90 8.93 -18.22
C GLU A 48 19.09 10.01 -17.49
N GLU A 49 17.80 10.13 -17.79
CA GLU A 49 16.91 11.11 -17.14
C GLU A 49 16.77 10.84 -15.63
N LEU A 50 16.66 9.58 -15.23
CA LEU A 50 16.65 9.21 -13.81
C LEU A 50 18.00 9.51 -13.13
N GLN A 51 19.12 9.30 -13.81
CA GLN A 51 20.44 9.68 -13.27
C GLN A 51 20.52 11.20 -13.07
N ARG A 52 20.06 11.99 -14.04
CA ARG A 52 20.00 13.46 -13.95
C ARG A 52 19.06 13.91 -12.83
N ALA A 53 17.90 13.27 -12.67
CA ALA A 53 16.95 13.56 -11.60
C ALA A 53 17.54 13.30 -10.22
N ARG A 54 18.17 12.13 -10.02
CA ARG A 54 18.87 11.79 -8.78
C ARG A 54 19.99 12.78 -8.46
N GLN A 55 20.79 13.16 -9.45
CA GLN A 55 21.86 14.13 -9.24
C GLN A 55 21.30 15.49 -8.82
N LEU A 56 20.30 16.00 -9.55
CA LEU A 56 19.70 17.29 -9.26
C LEU A 56 19.04 17.32 -7.88
N HIS A 57 18.30 16.26 -7.53
CA HIS A 57 17.73 16.13 -6.20
C HIS A 57 18.83 16.08 -5.14
N ALA A 58 19.90 15.29 -5.32
CA ALA A 58 21.01 15.19 -4.38
C ALA A 58 21.77 16.51 -4.14
N GLU A 59 21.74 17.44 -5.08
CA GLU A 59 22.32 18.78 -4.96
C GLU A 59 21.45 19.75 -4.13
N ARG A 60 20.19 19.39 -3.85
CA ARG A 60 19.29 20.19 -3.01
C ARG A 60 19.64 20.11 -1.51
N PRO A 61 19.26 21.13 -0.72
CA PRO A 61 19.36 21.09 0.74
C PRO A 61 18.78 19.80 1.33
N LEU A 62 19.45 19.23 2.33
CA LEU A 62 19.08 17.93 2.90
C LEU A 62 17.68 17.94 3.53
N ASP A 63 17.32 19.05 4.16
CA ASP A 63 16.02 19.31 4.76
C ASP A 63 14.89 19.34 3.71
N GLU A 64 15.12 19.99 2.57
CA GLU A 64 14.16 19.94 1.45
C GLU A 64 13.97 18.53 0.91
N ARG A 65 15.07 17.80 0.65
CA ARG A 65 14.99 16.42 0.18
C ARG A 65 14.21 15.52 1.13
N ARG A 66 14.51 15.62 2.43
CA ARG A 66 13.82 14.83 3.46
C ARG A 66 12.34 15.17 3.54
N GLN A 67 11.97 16.43 3.30
CA GLN A 67 10.58 16.87 3.27
C GLN A 67 9.82 16.27 2.09
N ASP A 68 10.46 16.13 0.92
CA ASP A 68 9.87 15.46 -0.25
C ASP A 68 9.70 13.96 0.03
N GLU A 69 10.75 13.32 0.56
CA GLU A 69 10.78 11.89 0.91
C GLU A 69 9.80 11.47 2.03
N LEU A 70 9.08 12.41 2.65
CA LEU A 70 7.99 12.17 3.62
C LEU A 70 6.58 12.21 3.00
N ARG A 71 6.47 12.72 1.78
CA ARG A 71 5.22 13.03 1.08
C ARG A 71 5.01 12.08 -0.11
N SER A 72 3.85 12.19 -0.72
CA SER A 72 3.48 11.41 -1.90
C SER A 72 2.69 12.33 -2.80
N ASP A 73 3.40 13.04 -3.67
CA ASP A 73 2.82 14.02 -4.58
C ASP A 73 2.46 13.35 -5.93
N ASP A 74 1.88 14.11 -6.84
CA ASP A 74 1.50 13.56 -8.15
C ASP A 74 2.74 13.09 -8.90
N LEU A 75 2.66 11.93 -9.56
CA LEU A 75 3.83 11.37 -10.22
C LEU A 75 3.99 11.92 -11.63
N THR A 76 5.23 12.25 -12.03
CA THR A 76 5.57 12.48 -13.43
C THR A 76 6.88 11.80 -13.81
N ARG A 77 6.91 11.21 -15.01
CA ARG A 77 8.14 10.68 -15.64
C ARG A 77 8.80 11.66 -16.60
N ASP A 78 8.13 12.78 -16.90
CA ASP A 78 8.71 13.87 -17.68
C ASP A 78 9.70 14.63 -16.80
N PHE A 79 10.99 14.47 -17.10
CA PHE A 79 12.08 15.08 -16.35
C PHE A 79 12.00 16.61 -16.35
N GLU A 80 11.64 17.23 -17.46
CA GLU A 80 11.61 18.70 -17.56
C GLU A 80 10.41 19.27 -16.78
N LEU A 81 9.26 18.59 -16.85
CA LEU A 81 8.09 18.94 -16.03
C LEU A 81 8.39 18.84 -14.54
N TRP A 82 8.99 17.72 -14.11
CA TRP A 82 9.40 17.53 -12.71
C TRP A 82 10.40 18.60 -12.27
N ARG A 83 11.46 18.83 -13.07
CA ARG A 83 12.52 19.79 -12.75
C ARG A 83 11.96 21.19 -12.48
N GLU A 84 10.97 21.61 -13.24
CA GLU A 84 10.36 22.94 -13.13
C GLU A 84 9.32 23.02 -12.00
N ASN A 85 8.87 21.89 -11.45
CA ASN A 85 7.75 21.80 -10.52
C ASN A 85 7.97 20.77 -9.40
N MET A 86 9.19 20.70 -8.84
CA MET A 86 9.57 19.68 -7.83
C MET A 86 8.74 19.73 -6.55
N ASP A 87 8.09 20.85 -6.25
CA ASP A 87 7.22 20.98 -5.07
C ASP A 87 5.80 20.42 -5.29
N ALA A 88 5.47 20.04 -6.53
CA ALA A 88 4.13 19.59 -6.93
C ALA A 88 4.12 18.18 -7.53
N TYR A 89 5.28 17.69 -8.00
CA TYR A 89 5.40 16.37 -8.60
C TYR A 89 6.56 15.58 -8.01
N ASP A 90 6.32 14.30 -7.81
CA ASP A 90 7.37 13.31 -7.56
C ASP A 90 7.90 12.75 -8.89
N TYR A 91 9.20 12.47 -8.94
CA TYR A 91 9.84 11.65 -9.96
C TYR A 91 10.10 10.24 -9.41
N PRO A 92 9.72 9.16 -10.13
CA PRO A 92 9.77 7.80 -9.60
C PRO A 92 11.17 7.41 -9.08
N GLY A 93 11.24 7.08 -7.78
CA GLY A 93 12.49 6.62 -7.13
C GLY A 93 13.55 7.71 -6.95
N VAL A 94 13.15 8.99 -6.93
CA VAL A 94 14.00 10.14 -6.64
C VAL A 94 13.55 10.82 -5.35
N ASP A 95 12.37 11.42 -5.35
CA ASP A 95 11.81 12.24 -4.27
C ASP A 95 10.44 11.76 -3.78
N THR A 96 9.99 10.60 -4.28
CA THR A 96 8.85 9.86 -3.73
C THR A 96 9.05 9.46 -2.27
N LEU A 97 7.95 9.21 -1.55
CA LEU A 97 7.95 8.63 -0.20
C LEU A 97 9.00 7.54 0.00
N SER A 98 9.99 7.80 0.85
CA SER A 98 11.12 6.91 1.05
C SER A 98 10.71 5.54 1.59
N LEU A 99 11.35 4.47 1.08
CA LEU A 99 11.10 3.11 1.55
C LEU A 99 11.34 2.95 3.06
N ASN A 100 12.31 3.69 3.62
CA ASN A 100 12.58 3.66 5.06
C ASN A 100 11.41 4.29 5.83
N VAL A 101 10.86 5.40 5.35
CA VAL A 101 9.68 6.05 5.95
C VAL A 101 8.47 5.12 5.86
N GLN A 102 8.23 4.49 4.71
CA GLN A 102 7.17 3.49 4.55
C GLN A 102 7.31 2.35 5.56
N GLN A 103 8.53 1.80 5.70
CA GLN A 103 8.81 0.73 6.66
C GLN A 103 8.55 1.17 8.10
N GLN A 104 9.03 2.37 8.49
CA GLN A 104 8.80 2.90 9.83
C GLN A 104 7.32 3.10 10.14
N ARG A 105 6.54 3.60 9.16
CA ARG A 105 5.09 3.75 9.27
C ARG A 105 4.39 2.38 9.42
N ALA A 106 4.73 1.40 8.59
CA ALA A 106 4.16 0.05 8.68
C ALA A 106 4.49 -0.63 10.03
N GLU A 107 5.73 -0.53 10.51
CA GLU A 107 6.14 -1.10 11.81
C GLU A 107 5.50 -0.37 13.01
N ALA A 108 5.30 0.96 12.91
CA ALA A 108 4.54 1.70 13.91
C ALA A 108 3.08 1.23 13.97
N ALA A 109 2.46 1.00 12.81
CA ALA A 109 1.11 0.44 12.72
C ALA A 109 1.03 -0.96 13.33
N VAL A 110 2.03 -1.83 13.11
CA VAL A 110 2.13 -3.15 13.78
C VAL A 110 2.11 -3.01 15.29
N ALA A 111 2.96 -2.16 15.86
CA ALA A 111 3.07 -2.02 17.32
C ALA A 111 1.72 -1.61 17.95
N ILE A 112 0.94 -0.79 17.24
CA ILE A 112 -0.40 -0.38 17.67
C ILE A 112 -1.39 -1.53 17.48
N ALA A 113 -1.35 -2.24 16.34
CA ALA A 113 -2.24 -3.37 16.05
C ALA A 113 -2.03 -4.56 17.01
N GLN A 114 -0.82 -4.79 17.50
CA GLN A 114 -0.57 -5.79 18.55
C GLN A 114 -1.35 -5.46 19.84
N SER A 115 -1.45 -4.18 20.19
CA SER A 115 -2.18 -3.74 21.39
C SER A 115 -3.68 -3.61 21.17
N LEU A 116 -4.11 -3.09 20.02
CA LEU A 116 -5.51 -2.76 19.77
C LEU A 116 -6.25 -3.86 19.02
N PHE A 117 -5.58 -4.53 18.08
CA PHE A 117 -6.20 -5.50 17.16
C PHE A 117 -5.83 -6.97 17.47
N ASN A 118 -5.24 -7.22 18.63
CA ASN A 118 -4.82 -8.56 19.08
C ASN A 118 -3.95 -9.30 18.03
N LEU A 119 -3.16 -8.57 17.23
CA LEU A 119 -2.20 -9.19 16.31
C LEU A 119 -1.17 -9.97 17.12
N ALA A 120 -1.15 -11.30 16.97
CA ALA A 120 -0.34 -12.18 17.78
C ALA A 120 1.11 -12.26 17.30
N ALA A 121 1.31 -12.41 15.98
CA ALA A 121 2.63 -12.61 15.41
C ALA A 121 2.75 -12.09 13.97
N ILE A 122 4.00 -11.81 13.58
CA ILE A 122 4.40 -11.56 12.20
C ILE A 122 5.55 -12.50 11.88
N GLU A 123 5.36 -13.33 10.88
CA GLU A 123 6.34 -14.25 10.36
C GLU A 123 6.90 -13.71 9.05
N ARG A 124 8.22 -13.45 9.04
CA ARG A 124 8.93 -12.89 7.88
C ARG A 124 9.72 -13.98 7.18
N HIS A 125 9.92 -13.84 5.87
CA HIS A 125 10.67 -14.79 5.02
C HIS A 125 10.01 -16.18 4.94
N VAL A 126 8.68 -16.20 4.93
CA VAL A 126 7.90 -17.44 4.79
C VAL A 126 8.04 -17.95 3.35
N SER A 127 8.12 -19.26 3.17
CA SER A 127 8.08 -19.88 1.85
C SER A 127 6.64 -20.28 1.53
N PHE A 128 5.99 -19.56 0.60
CA PHE A 128 4.67 -19.95 0.09
C PHE A 128 4.79 -20.90 -1.10
N ASP A 129 3.90 -21.90 -1.16
CA ASP A 129 3.82 -22.86 -2.27
C ASP A 129 3.59 -22.16 -3.62
N ASN A 130 2.73 -21.14 -3.66
CA ASN A 130 2.55 -20.30 -4.84
C ASN A 130 3.58 -19.14 -4.80
N PRO A 131 4.51 -19.04 -5.79
CA PRO A 131 5.52 -17.98 -5.85
C PRO A 131 4.95 -16.56 -6.07
N ALA A 132 3.69 -16.41 -6.48
CA ALA A 132 3.02 -15.12 -6.64
C ALA A 132 2.55 -14.49 -5.31
N VAL A 133 2.42 -15.29 -4.25
CA VAL A 133 1.94 -14.81 -2.96
C VAL A 133 3.01 -13.99 -2.25
N ARG A 134 2.66 -12.79 -1.77
CA ARG A 134 3.57 -11.92 -1.00
C ARG A 134 3.19 -11.80 0.47
N GLY A 135 1.91 -11.86 0.77
CA GLY A 135 1.37 -11.75 2.13
C GLY A 135 0.24 -12.75 2.36
N ARG A 136 0.03 -13.07 3.64
CA ARG A 136 -1.15 -13.80 4.08
C ARG A 136 -1.50 -13.42 5.51
N TYR A 137 -2.79 -13.17 5.76
CA TYR A 137 -3.35 -13.01 7.08
C TYR A 137 -4.14 -14.25 7.52
N TRP A 138 -3.89 -14.68 8.76
CA TRP A 138 -4.60 -15.76 9.44
C TRP A 138 -5.43 -15.18 10.59
N PRO A 139 -6.73 -15.48 10.71
CA PRO A 139 -7.58 -14.89 11.75
C PRO A 139 -7.49 -15.56 13.12
N SER A 140 -6.94 -16.77 13.24
CA SER A 140 -6.91 -17.54 14.50
C SER A 140 -5.71 -18.50 14.61
N PRO A 141 -4.72 -18.20 15.48
CA PRO A 141 -4.50 -16.88 16.08
C PRO A 141 -4.24 -15.81 15.00
N PRO A 142 -4.52 -14.51 15.27
CA PRO A 142 -4.23 -13.43 14.33
C PRO A 142 -2.73 -13.35 13.99
N THR A 143 -2.34 -13.80 12.80
CA THR A 143 -0.94 -13.86 12.37
C THR A 143 -0.79 -13.36 10.94
N ILE A 144 0.29 -12.64 10.67
CA ILE A 144 0.67 -12.20 9.32
C ILE A 144 1.91 -12.96 8.86
N GLU A 145 1.87 -13.56 7.68
CA GLU A 145 3.01 -14.20 7.01
C GLU A 145 3.45 -13.36 5.81
N LEU A 146 4.76 -13.17 5.61
CA LEU A 146 5.31 -12.31 4.56
C LEU A 146 6.45 -12.97 3.79
N ARG A 147 6.42 -12.78 2.47
CA ARG A 147 7.49 -13.12 1.53
C ARG A 147 7.61 -12.06 0.44
N THR A 148 8.50 -11.10 0.62
CA THR A 148 8.78 -10.05 -0.36
C THR A 148 10.26 -10.03 -0.71
N THR A 149 10.61 -9.55 -1.91
CA THR A 149 11.99 -9.36 -2.34
C THR A 149 12.26 -7.90 -2.72
N GLU A 150 13.53 -7.51 -2.77
CA GLU A 150 13.92 -6.17 -3.23
C GLU A 150 13.66 -5.96 -4.74
N THR A 151 13.48 -7.05 -5.49
CA THR A 151 13.18 -7.01 -6.92
C THR A 151 11.69 -6.85 -7.22
N ASP A 152 10.81 -7.03 -6.23
CA ASP A 152 9.38 -6.79 -6.40
C ASP A 152 9.09 -5.32 -6.76
N PHE A 153 7.94 -5.06 -7.39
CA PHE A 153 7.41 -3.70 -7.51
C PHE A 153 7.23 -3.08 -6.13
N PRO A 154 7.40 -1.76 -5.94
CA PRO A 154 7.36 -1.16 -4.61
C PRO A 154 6.04 -1.41 -3.84
N GLY A 155 4.90 -1.47 -4.54
CA GLY A 155 3.60 -1.86 -3.98
C GLY A 155 3.50 -3.30 -3.45
N TRP A 156 4.45 -4.15 -3.84
CA TRP A 156 4.54 -5.57 -3.50
C TRP A 156 5.75 -5.88 -2.59
N ARG A 157 6.44 -4.82 -2.12
CA ARG A 157 7.54 -4.93 -1.15
C ARG A 157 7.03 -4.91 0.28
N TYR A 158 7.94 -5.26 1.19
CA TYR A 158 7.68 -5.46 2.60
C TYR A 158 6.73 -4.43 3.26
N PRO A 159 6.97 -3.09 3.17
CA PRO A 159 6.12 -2.14 3.89
C PRO A 159 4.67 -2.15 3.40
N CYS A 160 4.46 -2.26 2.09
CA CYS A 160 3.15 -2.24 1.46
C CYS A 160 2.36 -3.50 1.78
N VAL A 161 3.00 -4.67 1.61
CA VAL A 161 2.37 -5.97 1.90
C VAL A 161 2.05 -6.08 3.40
N LEU A 162 2.94 -5.64 4.28
CA LEU A 162 2.67 -5.62 5.71
C LEU A 162 1.47 -4.72 6.05
N ALA A 163 1.42 -3.50 5.50
CA ALA A 163 0.33 -2.57 5.74
C ALA A 163 -1.02 -3.10 5.19
N HIS A 164 -0.99 -3.80 4.05
CA HIS A 164 -2.15 -4.49 3.48
C HIS A 164 -2.66 -5.59 4.41
N GLU A 165 -1.80 -6.51 4.85
CA GLU A 165 -2.21 -7.61 5.74
C GLU A 165 -2.69 -7.11 7.12
N LEU A 166 -2.17 -5.98 7.60
CA LEU A 166 -2.72 -5.28 8.77
C LEU A 166 -4.15 -4.80 8.53
N GLY A 167 -4.49 -4.39 7.31
CA GLY A 167 -5.86 -4.04 6.94
C GLY A 167 -6.84 -5.21 7.06
N HIS A 168 -6.42 -6.42 6.68
CA HIS A 168 -7.22 -7.64 6.92
C HIS A 168 -7.37 -7.94 8.40
N ASN A 169 -6.30 -7.76 9.19
CA ASN A 169 -6.39 -7.88 10.65
C ASN A 169 -7.41 -6.89 11.23
N ALA A 170 -7.39 -5.63 10.80
CA ALA A 170 -8.31 -4.60 11.23
C ALA A 170 -9.78 -4.91 10.85
N ASP A 171 -10.03 -5.31 9.60
CA ASP A 171 -11.37 -5.70 9.13
C ASP A 171 -11.94 -6.88 9.93
N ASN A 172 -11.08 -7.88 10.20
CA ASN A 172 -11.45 -9.02 11.04
C ASN A 172 -11.80 -8.59 12.48
N GLN A 173 -11.12 -7.60 13.06
CA GLN A 173 -11.48 -7.11 14.40
C GLN A 173 -12.85 -6.44 14.43
N VAL A 174 -13.16 -5.61 13.43
CA VAL A 174 -14.45 -4.91 13.38
C VAL A 174 -15.61 -5.88 13.26
N LYS A 175 -15.41 -7.01 12.56
CA LYS A 175 -16.35 -8.13 12.52
C LYS A 175 -16.74 -8.59 13.93
N TYR A 176 -15.76 -8.71 14.83
CA TYR A 176 -16.01 -9.17 16.21
C TYR A 176 -16.53 -8.06 17.12
N TRP A 177 -16.03 -6.83 16.99
CA TRP A 177 -16.37 -5.73 17.92
C TRP A 177 -17.68 -5.04 17.61
N ARG A 178 -17.98 -4.88 16.31
CA ARG A 178 -19.10 -4.08 15.82
C ARG A 178 -20.09 -4.88 14.97
N THR A 179 -19.82 -6.17 14.75
CA THR A 179 -20.71 -7.09 14.02
C THR A 179 -20.94 -6.66 12.57
N PHE A 180 -20.00 -5.93 11.97
CA PHE A 180 -19.95 -5.60 10.55
C PHE A 180 -18.53 -5.77 10.02
N TYR A 181 -18.36 -5.92 8.70
CA TYR A 181 -17.06 -6.17 8.07
C TYR A 181 -17.15 -5.83 6.59
N SER A 182 -16.02 -5.72 5.90
CA SER A 182 -15.96 -5.31 4.49
C SER A 182 -16.95 -6.05 3.57
N GLU A 183 -17.16 -7.35 3.76
CA GLU A 183 -18.04 -8.18 2.91
C GLU A 183 -19.51 -8.25 3.36
N GLY A 184 -19.93 -7.60 4.44
CA GLY A 184 -21.35 -7.46 4.74
C GLY A 184 -22.05 -6.53 3.75
N ASP A 185 -23.38 -6.50 3.69
CA ASP A 185 -24.10 -5.65 2.72
C ASP A 185 -23.81 -4.15 2.93
N VAL A 186 -23.63 -3.41 1.83
CA VAL A 186 -23.29 -1.98 1.86
C VAL A 186 -24.31 -1.22 2.70
N GLY A 187 -23.82 -0.45 3.67
CA GLY A 187 -24.66 0.18 4.69
C GLY A 187 -24.25 -0.25 6.10
N SER A 188 -25.24 -0.67 6.91
CA SER A 188 -25.01 -0.96 8.34
C SER A 188 -24.24 -2.24 8.61
N GLU A 189 -24.15 -3.15 7.64
CA GLU A 189 -23.49 -4.45 7.81
C GLU A 189 -22.08 -4.46 7.21
N SER A 190 -21.66 -3.36 6.56
CA SER A 190 -20.37 -3.25 5.89
C SER A 190 -19.47 -2.18 6.50
N LEU A 191 -18.16 -2.38 6.34
CA LEU A 191 -17.20 -1.30 6.51
C LEU A 191 -17.50 -0.15 5.52
N PHE A 192 -18.02 -0.47 4.34
CA PHE A 192 -18.44 0.49 3.33
C PHE A 192 -19.92 0.85 3.47
N GLU A 193 -20.21 2.10 3.79
CA GLU A 193 -21.58 2.62 3.93
C GLU A 193 -22.21 2.98 2.58
N ASN A 194 -21.39 3.20 1.54
CA ASN A 194 -21.87 3.60 0.22
C ASN A 194 -20.89 3.24 -0.90
N GLN A 195 -21.37 3.35 -2.13
CA GLN A 195 -20.59 3.02 -3.34
C GLN A 195 -19.40 3.97 -3.58
N VAL A 196 -19.45 5.21 -3.08
CA VAL A 196 -18.34 6.17 -3.21
C VAL A 196 -17.12 5.66 -2.43
N GLN A 197 -17.32 5.16 -1.22
CA GLN A 197 -16.24 4.58 -0.41
C GLN A 197 -15.63 3.34 -1.09
N ILE A 198 -16.45 2.48 -1.71
CA ILE A 198 -15.96 1.32 -2.47
C ILE A 198 -15.14 1.77 -3.70
N SER A 199 -15.64 2.77 -4.43
CA SER A 199 -14.94 3.30 -5.61
C SER A 199 -13.60 3.92 -5.22
N GLN A 200 -13.55 4.70 -4.13
CA GLN A 200 -12.31 5.29 -3.64
C GLN A 200 -11.33 4.21 -3.14
N ALA A 201 -11.81 3.20 -2.42
CA ALA A 201 -10.99 2.07 -2.00
C ALA A 201 -10.41 1.27 -3.19
N ARG A 202 -11.19 1.15 -4.28
CA ARG A 202 -10.68 0.61 -5.55
C ARG A 202 -9.54 1.46 -6.11
N THR A 203 -9.72 2.77 -6.20
CA THR A 203 -8.67 3.68 -6.69
C THR A 203 -7.39 3.60 -5.86
N LEU A 204 -7.50 3.48 -4.53
CA LEU A 204 -6.35 3.26 -3.64
C LEU A 204 -5.68 1.90 -3.88
N SER A 205 -6.49 0.84 -4.05
CA SER A 205 -5.97 -0.48 -4.44
C SER A 205 -5.17 -0.41 -5.73
N GLU A 206 -5.73 0.22 -6.77
CA GLU A 206 -5.07 0.38 -8.06
C GLU A 206 -3.79 1.20 -7.97
N ARG A 207 -3.79 2.24 -7.12
CA ARG A 207 -2.61 3.05 -6.85
C ARG A 207 -1.49 2.24 -6.19
N ILE A 208 -1.79 1.41 -5.19
CA ILE A 208 -0.76 0.67 -4.45
C ILE A 208 -0.31 -0.57 -5.22
N ARG A 209 -1.23 -1.38 -5.72
CA ARG A 209 -0.94 -2.73 -6.25
C ARG A 209 -1.07 -2.84 -7.78
N GLY A 210 -1.36 -1.76 -8.48
CA GLY A 210 -1.57 -1.74 -9.94
C GLY A 210 -3.01 -2.02 -10.34
N GLU A 211 -3.31 -1.90 -11.63
CA GLU A 211 -4.66 -2.06 -12.20
C GLU A 211 -5.36 -3.34 -11.74
N ILE A 212 -6.66 -3.24 -11.43
CA ILE A 212 -7.51 -4.42 -11.21
C ILE A 212 -8.18 -4.77 -12.53
N ILE A 213 -7.59 -5.72 -13.24
CA ILE A 213 -8.15 -6.26 -14.49
C ILE A 213 -9.36 -7.14 -14.21
N GLU A 214 -10.40 -7.01 -15.04
CA GLU A 214 -11.49 -7.98 -15.08
C GLU A 214 -10.96 -9.33 -15.58
N ASN A 215 -11.37 -10.44 -14.97
CA ASN A 215 -10.95 -11.75 -15.46
C ASN A 215 -11.62 -12.05 -16.81
N ASP A 216 -10.85 -12.59 -17.74
CA ASP A 216 -11.32 -13.05 -19.04
C ASP A 216 -12.28 -14.26 -18.97
N ILE A 217 -12.38 -14.90 -17.80
CA ILE A 217 -13.28 -16.02 -17.56
C ILE A 217 -14.64 -15.47 -17.08
N PRO A 218 -15.72 -15.63 -17.86
CA PRO A 218 -17.04 -15.13 -17.48
C PRO A 218 -17.49 -15.70 -16.14
N GLY A 219 -17.78 -14.82 -15.18
CA GLY A 219 -18.33 -15.18 -13.87
C GLY A 219 -17.30 -15.38 -12.75
N THR A 220 -15.99 -15.32 -13.02
CA THR A 220 -14.97 -15.24 -11.96
C THR A 220 -14.54 -13.81 -11.76
N LEU A 221 -14.70 -13.25 -10.56
CA LEU A 221 -14.16 -11.93 -10.24
C LEU A 221 -12.67 -12.02 -9.92
N ASN A 222 -11.90 -11.01 -10.31
CA ASN A 222 -10.53 -10.86 -9.82
C ASN A 222 -10.59 -10.79 -8.29
N TYR A 223 -9.70 -11.48 -7.56
CA TYR A 223 -9.79 -11.53 -6.11
C TYR A 223 -9.70 -10.12 -5.47
N ARG A 224 -8.97 -9.19 -6.11
CA ARG A 224 -8.89 -7.77 -5.72
C ARG A 224 -10.22 -7.02 -5.90
N GLU A 225 -11.20 -7.62 -6.58
CA GLU A 225 -12.56 -7.11 -6.62
C GLU A 225 -13.36 -7.32 -5.34
N THR A 226 -12.89 -8.19 -4.44
CA THR A 226 -13.52 -8.35 -3.14
C THR A 226 -13.41 -7.06 -2.33
N ARG A 227 -14.40 -6.81 -1.47
CA ARG A 227 -14.43 -5.63 -0.60
C ARG A 227 -13.39 -5.75 0.51
N SER A 228 -13.08 -6.96 0.95
CA SER A 228 -12.00 -7.22 1.91
C SER A 228 -10.64 -6.75 1.39
N GLU A 229 -10.30 -7.08 0.15
CA GLU A 229 -9.04 -6.64 -0.48
C GLU A 229 -8.99 -5.11 -0.65
N LYS A 230 -10.11 -4.50 -1.08
CA LYS A 230 -10.22 -3.03 -1.18
C LYS A 230 -10.09 -2.36 0.19
N ALA A 231 -10.68 -2.94 1.23
CA ALA A 231 -10.58 -2.42 2.59
C ALA A 231 -9.14 -2.50 3.11
N ALA A 232 -8.46 -3.62 2.85
CA ALA A 232 -7.08 -3.83 3.21
C ALA A 232 -6.14 -2.82 2.53
N ASP A 233 -6.30 -2.58 1.22
CA ASP A 233 -5.52 -1.57 0.51
C ASP A 233 -5.82 -0.13 0.95
N ALA A 234 -7.10 0.19 1.23
CA ALA A 234 -7.44 1.51 1.75
C ALA A 234 -6.83 1.74 3.14
N PHE A 235 -6.79 0.71 3.99
CA PHE A 235 -6.11 0.77 5.29
C PHE A 235 -4.60 0.92 5.12
N ALA A 236 -4.00 0.20 4.17
CA ALA A 236 -2.58 0.34 3.82
C ALA A 236 -2.23 1.75 3.35
N ALA A 237 -3.07 2.35 2.49
CA ALA A 237 -2.90 3.72 2.02
C ALA A 237 -2.90 4.72 3.19
N MET A 238 -3.82 4.55 4.15
CA MET A 238 -3.87 5.38 5.37
C MET A 238 -2.64 5.21 6.28
N ILE A 239 -1.92 4.08 6.21
CA ILE A 239 -0.66 3.88 6.93
C ILE A 239 0.50 4.53 6.16
N LEU A 240 0.58 4.29 4.85
CA LEU A 240 1.74 4.66 4.03
C LEU A 240 1.71 6.13 3.64
N GLU A 241 0.60 6.61 3.09
CA GLU A 241 0.40 7.94 2.52
C GLU A 241 -0.91 8.60 3.05
N PRO A 242 -1.05 8.82 4.38
CA PRO A 242 -2.30 9.28 4.98
C PRO A 242 -2.80 10.62 4.43
N ASP A 243 -1.90 11.59 4.27
CA ASP A 243 -2.27 12.94 3.82
C ASP A 243 -2.80 12.89 2.38
N ARG A 244 -2.10 12.20 1.48
CA ARG A 244 -2.57 11.96 0.10
C ARG A 244 -3.89 11.19 0.07
N THR A 245 -4.04 10.19 0.93
CA THR A 245 -5.27 9.38 1.01
C THR A 245 -6.46 10.25 1.42
N ARG A 246 -6.29 11.17 2.37
CA ARG A 246 -7.34 12.12 2.75
C ARG A 246 -7.72 13.05 1.61
N ASP A 247 -6.75 13.52 0.83
CA ASP A 247 -6.98 14.45 -0.27
C ASP A 247 -7.72 13.80 -1.45
N HIS A 248 -7.30 12.60 -1.86
CA HIS A 248 -7.84 11.94 -3.06
C HIS A 248 -8.98 10.93 -2.78
N ALA A 249 -9.10 10.45 -1.54
CA ALA A 249 -10.03 9.40 -1.14
C ALA A 249 -10.74 9.72 0.20
N SER A 250 -11.17 10.98 0.34
CA SER A 250 -11.68 11.55 1.60
C SER A 250 -12.83 10.78 2.26
N ALA A 251 -13.74 10.19 1.49
CA ALA A 251 -14.91 9.51 2.04
C ALA A 251 -14.53 8.16 2.69
N ILE A 252 -13.65 7.38 2.07
CA ILE A 252 -13.12 6.16 2.68
C ILE A 252 -12.11 6.48 3.80
N ALA A 253 -11.27 7.51 3.65
CA ALA A 253 -10.36 7.96 4.71
C ALA A 253 -11.13 8.31 5.99
N SER A 254 -12.15 9.17 5.88
CA SER A 254 -13.00 9.57 7.02
C SER A 254 -13.71 8.37 7.65
N ARG A 255 -14.13 7.40 6.84
CA ARG A 255 -14.77 6.18 7.34
C ARG A 255 -13.81 5.32 8.14
N LEU A 256 -12.60 5.08 7.63
CA LEU A 256 -11.57 4.33 8.34
C LEU A 256 -11.17 5.02 9.65
N GLU A 257 -10.96 6.34 9.62
CA GLU A 257 -10.65 7.12 10.82
C GLU A 257 -11.78 7.06 11.85
N SER A 258 -13.05 7.09 11.43
CA SER A 258 -14.18 6.98 12.35
C SER A 258 -14.35 5.57 12.94
N VAL A 259 -14.15 4.52 12.15
CA VAL A 259 -14.33 3.13 12.60
C VAL A 259 -13.18 2.70 13.52
N PHE A 260 -11.96 3.10 13.15
CA PHE A 260 -10.71 2.75 13.81
C PHE A 260 -10.07 3.94 14.54
N GLU A 261 -10.90 4.80 15.14
CA GLU A 261 -10.48 6.07 15.77
C GLU A 261 -9.29 5.91 16.72
N ASP A 262 -9.38 4.98 17.67
CA ASP A 262 -8.31 4.74 18.63
C ASP A 262 -6.99 4.38 17.94
N PHE A 263 -7.03 3.55 16.90
CA PHE A 263 -5.83 3.19 16.14
C PHE A 263 -5.23 4.41 15.45
N PHE A 264 -6.02 5.17 14.69
CA PHE A 264 -5.49 6.30 13.93
C PHE A 264 -5.04 7.46 14.81
N GLN A 265 -5.64 7.66 16.00
CA GLN A 265 -5.14 8.62 16.98
C GLN A 265 -3.78 8.23 17.58
N HIS A 266 -3.54 6.93 17.82
CA HIS A 266 -2.22 6.46 18.26
C HIS A 266 -1.20 6.52 17.11
N PHE A 267 -1.63 6.15 15.91
CA PHE A 267 -0.79 6.14 14.72
C PHE A 267 -0.34 7.54 14.34
N GLU A 268 -1.24 8.53 14.31
CA GLU A 268 -0.90 9.91 13.96
C GLU A 268 0.15 10.49 14.92
N ARG A 269 0.01 10.26 16.23
CA ARG A 269 1.03 10.68 17.21
C ARG A 269 2.39 10.02 16.96
N LYS A 270 2.38 8.74 16.63
CA LYS A 270 3.62 8.00 16.35
C LYS A 270 4.25 8.45 15.03
N ARG A 271 3.44 8.67 13.99
CA ARG A 271 3.86 9.20 12.69
C ARG A 271 4.49 10.57 12.81
N GLN A 272 3.85 11.51 13.51
CA GLN A 272 4.41 12.85 13.73
C GLN A 272 5.78 12.82 14.41
N GLN A 273 5.99 11.88 15.35
CA GLN A 273 7.30 11.68 15.96
C GLN A 273 8.32 11.12 14.95
N LEU A 274 7.93 10.13 14.14
CA LEU A 274 8.80 9.57 13.09
C LEU A 274 9.17 10.62 12.03
N ASP A 275 8.20 11.40 11.56
CA ASP A 275 8.40 12.46 10.57
C ASP A 275 9.35 13.53 11.16
N LYS A 276 9.21 13.89 12.45
CA LYS A 276 10.14 14.80 13.13
C LYS A 276 11.55 14.20 13.22
N ASP A 277 11.68 12.92 13.56
CA ASP A 277 12.97 12.24 13.67
C ASP A 277 13.66 12.14 12.29
N TRP A 278 12.89 11.98 11.21
CA TRP A 278 13.39 11.97 9.84
C TRP A 278 13.95 13.34 9.42
N LEU A 279 13.29 14.42 9.81
CA LEU A 279 13.71 15.79 9.50
C LEU A 279 14.89 16.29 10.35
N SER A 280 15.20 15.62 11.47
CA SER A 280 16.27 15.99 12.42
C SER A 280 17.66 15.54 11.97
#